data_AF-A0ABD5HRH8-F1
#
_entry.id   AF-A0ABD5HRH8-F1
#
_cell.length_a   1.000
_cell.length_b   1.000
_cell.length_c   1.000
_cell.angle_alpha   90.00
_cell.angle_beta   90.00
_cell.angle_gamma   90.00
#
_symmetry.space_group_name_H-M   'P 1'
#
loop_
_entity.id
_entity.type
_entity.pdbx_description
1 polymer ?
#
loop_
_entity_poly.entity_id
_entity_poly.type
_entity_poly.pdbx_seq_one_letter_code
_entity_poly.pdbx_strand_id
1 'polypeptide(L)' 'MVKHISILGSTGSIGTSALDVVTSHPEHFKIIGLTANHNIDLLEQ' A
#
# COMPACT_ATOMS: atom_id res chain seq x y z
N MET A 1 -3.94 7.55 -17.32
CA MET A 1 -4.72 8.02 -16.16
C MET A 1 -4.26 7.24 -14.95
N VAL A 2 -3.87 7.90 -13.87
CA VAL A 2 -3.40 7.24 -12.64
C VAL A 2 -4.61 6.62 -11.91
N LYS A 3 -4.46 5.38 -11.44
CA LYS A 3 -5.48 4.69 -10.63
C LYS A 3 -5.25 4.98 -9.15
N HIS A 4 -6.30 5.42 -8.46
CA HIS A 4 -6.29 5.61 -7.02
C HIS A 4 -6.73 4.34 -6.32
N ILE A 5 -5.93 3.83 -5.39
CA ILE A 5 -6.19 2.57 -4.69
C ILE A 5 -5.98 2.71 -3.19
N SER A 6 -6.70 1.88 -2.43
CA SER A 6 -6.50 1.68 -0.99
C SER A 6 -6.07 0.24 -0.73
N ILE A 7 -5.12 0.03 0.19
CA ILE A 7 -4.64 -1.30 0.56
C ILE A 7 -5.12 -1.63 1.97
N LEU A 8 -5.99 -2.64 2.06
CA LEU A 8 -6.50 -3.16 3.33
C LEU A 8 -5.58 -4.29 3.81
N GLY A 9 -4.95 -4.12 4.98
CA GLY A 9 -3.93 -5.05 5.46
C GLY A 9 -2.55 -4.82 4.83
N SER A 10 -2.16 -3.55 4.68
CA SER A 10 -0.89 -3.11 4.08
C SER A 10 0.37 -3.68 4.75
N THR A 11 0.28 -4.01 6.02
CA THR A 11 1.38 -4.60 6.82
C THR A 11 1.47 -6.13 6.73
N GLY A 12 0.55 -6.77 6.00
CA GLY A 12 0.59 -8.22 5.74
C GLY A 12 1.39 -8.53 4.47
N SER A 13 1.74 -9.80 4.27
CA SER A 13 2.59 -10.23 3.14
C SER A 13 2.08 -9.77 1.76
N ILE A 14 0.77 -9.84 1.52
CA ILE A 14 0.19 -9.36 0.24
C ILE A 14 0.17 -7.83 0.18
N GLY A 15 -0.07 -7.16 1.31
CA GLY A 15 -0.07 -5.70 1.39
C GLY A 15 1.30 -5.11 1.08
N THR A 16 2.37 -5.66 1.67
CA THR A 16 3.74 -5.22 1.42
C THR A 16 4.16 -5.49 -0.03
N SER A 17 3.83 -6.66 -0.59
CA SER A 17 4.10 -6.94 -2.01
C SER A 17 3.30 -6.02 -2.95
N ALA A 18 2.08 -5.64 -2.58
CA ALA A 18 1.31 -4.66 -3.35
C ALA A 18 1.94 -3.27 -3.29
N LEU A 19 2.50 -2.85 -2.15
CA LEU A 19 3.27 -1.61 -2.01
C LEU A 19 4.51 -1.62 -2.91
N ASP A 20 5.22 -2.76 -3.02
CA ASP A 20 6.39 -2.89 -3.92
C ASP A 20 5.99 -2.67 -5.39
N VAL A 21 4.85 -3.22 -5.82
CA VAL A 21 4.33 -3.05 -7.19
C VAL A 21 3.98 -1.59 -7.46
N VAL A 22 3.31 -0.93 -6.53
CA VAL A 22 2.92 0.49 -6.66
C VAL A 22 4.16 1.38 -6.72
N THR A 23 5.15 1.13 -5.85
CA THR A 23 6.40 1.89 -5.80
C THR A 23 7.20 1.74 -7.09
N SER A 24 7.10 0.57 -7.74
CA SER A 24 7.74 0.30 -9.04
C SER A 24 7.02 0.91 -10.24
N HIS A 25 5.75 1.34 -10.09
CA HIS A 25 4.90 1.85 -11.19
C HIS A 25 4.11 3.12 -10.78
N PRO A 26 4.78 4.19 -10.32
CA PRO A 26 4.13 5.41 -9.82
C PRO A 26 3.31 6.16 -10.88
N GLU A 27 3.58 5.95 -12.17
CA GLU A 27 2.82 6.50 -13.30
C GLU A 27 1.45 5.83 -13.49
N HIS A 28 1.28 4.63 -12.93
CA HIS A 28 0.04 3.87 -13.03
C HIS A 28 -0.82 3.96 -11.76
N PHE A 29 -0.21 4.07 -10.58
CA PHE A 29 -0.90 3.92 -9.30
C PHE A 29 -0.57 5.03 -8.30
N LYS A 30 -1.57 5.41 -7.52
CA LYS A 30 -1.42 6.30 -6.36
C LYS A 30 -2.22 5.74 -5.19
N ILE A 31 -1.53 5.59 -4.06
CA ILE A 31 -2.14 5.15 -2.81
C ILE A 31 -2.92 6.33 -2.21
N ILE A 32 -4.17 6.09 -1.84
CA ILE A 32 -5.04 7.08 -1.17
C ILE A 32 -5.48 6.64 0.23
N GLY A 33 -5.12 5.41 0.64
CA GLY A 33 -5.40 4.91 1.98
C GLY A 33 -4.69 3.60 2.27
N LEU A 34 -4.24 3.44 3.51
CA LEU A 34 -3.65 2.22 4.04
C LEU A 34 -4.39 1.84 5.31
N THR A 35 -4.61 0.54 5.52
CA THR A 35 -5.07 0.02 6.81
C THR A 35 -4.15 -1.10 7.28
N ALA A 36 -4.10 -1.28 8.60
CA ALA A 36 -3.42 -2.39 9.27
C ALA A 36 -4.26 -2.82 10.48
N ASN A 37 -4.06 -4.04 10.97
CA ASN A 37 -4.77 -4.55 12.15
C ASN A 37 -4.07 -4.13 13.46
N HIS A 38 -2.81 -4.53 13.64
CA HIS A 38 -2.08 -4.32 14.91
C HIS A 38 -0.62 -3.86 14.76
N ASN A 39 -0.06 -3.84 13.54
CA ASN A 39 1.33 -3.44 13.31
C ASN A 39 1.41 -1.95 12.95
N ILE A 40 1.20 -1.09 13.95
CA ILE A 40 1.22 0.37 13.76
C ILE A 40 2.61 0.87 13.33
N ASP A 41 3.67 0.30 13.91
CA ASP A 41 5.05 0.71 13.63
C ASP A 41 5.38 0.54 12.14
N LEU A 42 4.95 -0.56 11.51
CA LEU A 42 5.14 -0.77 10.07
C LEU A 42 4.20 0.09 9.21
N LEU A 43 3.02 0.44 9.71
CA LEU A 43 2.07 1.30 8.99
C LEU A 43 2.55 2.76 8.94
N GLU A 44 3.32 3.20 9.93
CA GLU A 44 3.83 4.58 10.04
C GLU A 44 5.15 4.83 9.29
N GLN A 45 5.79 3.78 8.75
CA GLN A 45 7.01 3.88 7.94
C GLN A 45 6.76 4.51 6.57
#